data_AF-A0A5B1LFJ3-F1
#
_entry.id   AF-A0A5B1LFJ3-F1
#
_cell.length_a   1.000
_cell.length_b   1.000
_cell.length_c   1.000
_cell.angle_alpha   90.00
_cell.angle_beta   90.00
_cell.angle_gamma   90.00
#
_symmetry.space_group_name_H-M   'P 1'
#
loop_
_entity.id
_entity.type
_entity.pdbx_description
1 polymer ?
#
loop_
_entity_poly.entity_id
_entity_poly.type
_entity_poly.pdbx_seq_one_letter_code
_entity_poly.pdbx_strand_id
1 'polypeptide(L)'
;MAANHTLDERLFQSLLDSELNAAQTYLAVDLCRQVVSIVLDLDMPHRGRAARSAAQLMLSESVPDLDEEMRNNLARLCEVAVVIGF
;
A
#
# COMPACT_ATOMS: atom_id res chain seq x y z
N MET A 1 10.14 -18.80 -13.80
CA MET A 1 9.43 -17.57 -14.22
C MET A 1 8.66 -17.09 -13.02
N ALA A 2 9.14 -16.06 -12.32
CA ALA A 2 8.35 -15.45 -11.26
C ALA A 2 7.17 -14.74 -11.94
N ALA A 3 5.95 -15.01 -11.49
CA ALA A 3 4.80 -14.23 -11.92
C ALA A 3 5.03 -12.77 -11.49
N ASN A 4 5.13 -11.85 -12.45
CA ASN A 4 5.04 -10.42 -12.19
C ASN A 4 3.61 -10.12 -11.76
N HIS A 5 3.32 -10.34 -10.48
CA HIS A 5 2.09 -9.88 -9.87
C HIS A 5 2.14 -8.37 -9.78
N THR A 6 1.14 -7.70 -10.35
CA THR A 6 1.00 -6.26 -10.23
C THR A 6 0.83 -5.86 -8.76
N LEU A 7 1.20 -4.62 -8.41
CA LEU A 7 1.00 -4.10 -7.04
C LEU A 7 -0.46 -4.29 -6.57
N ASP A 8 -1.42 -4.01 -7.46
CA ASP A 8 -2.86 -4.13 -7.17
C ASP A 8 -3.21 -5.56 -6.76
N GLU A 9 -2.74 -6.58 -7.50
CA GLU A 9 -2.96 -7.98 -7.13
C GLU A 9 -2.41 -8.31 -5.74
N ARG A 10 -1.22 -7.82 -5.40
CA ARG A 10 -0.61 -8.06 -4.08
C ARG A 10 -1.37 -7.37 -2.95
N LEU A 11 -1.87 -6.16 -3.20
CA LEU A 11 -2.69 -5.43 -2.23
C LEU A 11 -4.02 -6.13 -2.01
N PHE A 12 -4.74 -6.48 -3.07
CA PHE A 12 -6.01 -7.22 -2.96
C PHE A 12 -5.82 -8.59 -2.30
N GLN A 13 -4.77 -9.33 -2.68
CA GLN A 13 -4.47 -10.63 -2.07
C GLN A 13 -4.22 -10.50 -0.56
N SER A 14 -3.57 -9.42 -0.11
CA SER A 14 -3.34 -9.17 1.31
C SER A 14 -4.64 -8.88 2.05
N LEU A 15 -5.62 -8.26 1.39
CA LEU A 15 -6.89 -7.85 1.97
C LEU A 15 -7.98 -8.94 1.97
N LEU A 16 -7.75 -10.10 1.33
CA LEU A 16 -8.76 -11.16 1.20
C LEU A 16 -9.30 -11.65 2.55
N ASP A 17 -8.43 -11.72 3.56
CA ASP A 17 -8.79 -12.21 4.90
C ASP A 17 -9.19 -11.08 5.86
N SER A 18 -9.30 -9.84 5.37
CA SER A 18 -9.70 -8.70 6.19
C SER A 18 -11.22 -8.63 6.37
N GLU A 19 -11.68 -8.10 7.50
CA GLU A 19 -13.11 -7.86 7.76
C GLU A 19 -13.63 -6.59 7.06
N LEU A 20 -12.83 -5.98 6.18
CA LEU A 20 -13.21 -4.77 5.46
C LEU A 20 -14.32 -5.06 4.46
N ASN A 21 -15.24 -4.10 4.36
CA ASN A 21 -16.20 -4.13 3.26
C ASN A 21 -15.52 -3.75 1.94
N ALA A 22 -16.20 -4.01 0.82
CA ALA A 22 -15.65 -3.75 -0.51
C ALA A 22 -15.18 -2.29 -0.70
N ALA A 23 -15.93 -1.30 -0.20
CA ALA A 23 -15.57 0.11 -0.35
C ALA A 23 -14.29 0.47 0.42
N GLN A 24 -14.12 -0.06 1.64
CA GLN A 24 -12.90 0.11 2.43
C GLN A 24 -11.70 -0.59 1.78
N THR A 25 -11.90 -1.79 1.23
CA THR A 25 -10.87 -2.52 0.49
C THR A 25 -10.40 -1.74 -0.73
N TYR A 26 -11.31 -1.21 -1.55
CA TYR A 26 -10.95 -0.36 -2.69
C TYR A 26 -10.24 0.92 -2.25
N LEU A 27 -10.73 1.59 -1.20
CA LEU A 27 -10.09 2.79 -0.66
C LEU A 27 -8.66 2.51 -0.19
N ALA A 28 -8.42 1.40 0.52
CA ALA A 28 -7.07 1.02 0.96
C ALA A 28 -6.12 0.79 -0.23
N VAL A 29 -6.59 0.14 -1.29
CA VAL A 29 -5.82 -0.08 -2.52
C VAL A 29 -5.51 1.25 -3.22
N ASP A 30 -6.50 2.12 -3.39
CA ASP A 30 -6.35 3.42 -4.05
C ASP A 30 -5.37 4.33 -3.30
N LEU A 31 -5.43 4.35 -1.96
CA LEU A 31 -4.47 5.11 -1.15
C LEU A 31 -3.04 4.58 -1.33
N CYS A 32 -2.85 3.26 -1.34
CA CYS A 32 -1.54 2.65 -1.61
C CYS A 32 -1.01 3.05 -3.00
N ARG A 33 -1.85 3.01 -4.03
CA ARG A 33 -1.50 3.43 -5.39
C ARG A 33 -1.11 4.91 -5.44
N GLN A 34 -1.90 5.76 -4.78
CA GLN A 34 -1.65 7.19 -4.73
C GLN A 34 -0.30 7.49 -4.06
N VAL A 35 0.00 6.85 -2.93
CA VAL A 35 1.29 7.00 -2.24
C VAL A 35 2.44 6.61 -3.15
N VAL A 36 2.35 5.45 -3.81
CA VAL A 36 3.39 4.96 -4.72
C VAL A 36 3.62 5.93 -5.88
N SER A 37 2.55 6.41 -6.52
CA SER A 37 2.64 7.40 -7.61
C SER A 37 3.33 8.69 -7.14
N ILE A 38 2.85 9.27 -6.03
CA ILE A 38 3.39 10.54 -5.51
C ILE A 38 4.87 10.41 -5.16
N VAL A 39 5.27 9.33 -4.48
CA VAL A 39 6.66 9.14 -4.05
C VAL A 39 7.59 8.91 -5.24
N LEU A 40 7.13 8.25 -6.31
CA LEU A 40 7.90 8.09 -7.53
C LEU A 40 8.12 9.43 -8.26
N ASP A 41 7.13 10.33 -8.21
CA ASP A 41 7.18 11.64 -8.89
C ASP A 41 8.06 12.68 -8.17
N LEU A 42 8.22 12.60 -6.85
CA LEU A 42 8.84 13.65 -6.03
C LEU A 42 10.38 13.62 -5.92
N ASP A 43 11.07 12.74 -6.65
CA ASP A 43 12.53 12.53 -6.63
C ASP A 43 13.21 12.76 -5.27
N MET A 44 12.70 12.10 -4.23
CA MET A 44 13.17 12.30 -2.86
C MET A 44 14.14 11.19 -2.40
N PRO A 45 15.06 11.50 -1.47
CA PRO A 45 15.89 10.47 -0.83
C PRO A 45 15.04 9.53 0.01
N HIS A 46 15.49 8.27 0.14
CA HIS A 46 14.83 7.24 0.96
C HIS A 46 13.36 6.97 0.61
N ARG A 47 13.03 6.91 -0.69
CA ARG A 47 11.67 6.67 -1.23
C ARG A 47 10.90 5.57 -0.51
N GLY A 48 11.54 4.44 -0.21
CA GLY A 48 10.91 3.34 0.53
C GLY A 48 10.38 3.75 1.91
N ARG A 49 11.17 4.49 2.68
CA ARG A 49 10.77 4.99 4.01
C ARG A 49 9.63 6.01 3.89
N ALA A 50 9.71 6.90 2.89
CA ALA A 50 8.67 7.88 2.63
C ALA A 50 7.33 7.21 2.26
N ALA A 51 7.34 6.25 1.34
CA ALA A 51 6.15 5.50 0.95
C ALA A 51 5.56 4.71 2.14
N ARG A 52 6.41 4.04 2.94
CA ARG A 52 5.94 3.31 4.12
C ARG A 52 5.22 4.24 5.12
N SER A 53 5.85 5.37 5.45
CA SER A 53 5.29 6.32 6.41
C SER A 53 4.02 7.01 5.89
N ALA A 54 3.99 7.38 4.62
CA ALA A 54 2.81 7.97 4.00
C ALA A 54 1.63 6.99 3.95
N ALA A 55 1.88 5.74 3.52
CA ALA A 55 0.85 4.70 3.51
C ALA A 55 0.31 4.40 4.92
N GLN A 56 1.18 4.31 5.92
CA GLN A 56 0.76 4.17 7.33
C GLN A 56 -0.20 5.27 7.75
N LEU A 57 0.19 6.53 7.53
CA LEU A 57 -0.60 7.69 7.92
C LEU A 57 -1.95 7.68 7.21
N MET A 58 -1.95 7.62 5.87
CA MET A 58 -3.18 7.71 5.07
C MET A 58 -4.15 6.56 5.35
N LEU A 59 -3.65 5.34 5.52
CA LEU A 59 -4.49 4.19 5.86
C LEU A 59 -5.08 4.32 7.27
N SER A 60 -4.29 4.79 8.24
CA SER A 60 -4.79 4.98 9.62
C SER A 60 -5.88 6.05 9.72
N GLU A 61 -5.79 7.10 8.89
CA GLU A 61 -6.79 8.19 8.87
C GLU A 61 -8.04 7.82 8.08
N SER A 62 -7.89 7.15 6.94
CA SER A 62 -8.98 6.93 5.98
C SER A 62 -9.66 5.57 6.11
N VAL A 63 -8.98 4.57 6.69
CA VAL A 63 -9.49 3.21 6.89
C VAL A 63 -9.21 2.78 8.33
N PRO A 64 -9.87 3.39 9.34
CA PRO A 64 -9.55 3.17 10.75
C PRO A 64 -9.81 1.73 11.22
N ASP A 65 -10.73 1.01 10.56
CA ASP A 65 -11.05 -0.39 10.85
C ASP A 65 -10.01 -1.37 10.27
N LEU A 66 -9.02 -0.88 9.52
CA LEU A 66 -7.93 -1.70 9.02
C LEU A 66 -7.02 -2.09 10.19
N ASP A 67 -6.95 -3.39 10.44
CA ASP A 67 -6.08 -3.97 11.46
C ASP A 67 -4.62 -3.49 11.32
N GLU A 68 -3.93 -3.34 12.46
CA GLU A 68 -2.57 -2.80 12.50
C GLU A 68 -1.56 -3.68 11.73
N GLU A 69 -1.68 -5.01 11.82
CA GLU A 69 -0.82 -5.93 11.09
C GLU A 69 -1.04 -5.77 9.58
N MET A 70 -2.31 -5.70 9.17
CA MET A 70 -2.66 -5.52 7.77
C MET A 70 -2.18 -4.17 7.24
N ARG A 71 -2.37 -3.09 7.99
CA ARG A 71 -1.86 -1.75 7.66
C ARG A 71 -0.34 -1.75 7.51
N ASN A 72 0.37 -2.43 8.41
CA ASN A 72 1.82 -2.64 8.33
C ASN A 72 2.25 -3.41 7.07
N ASN A 73 1.48 -4.42 6.67
CA ASN A 73 1.73 -5.19 5.47
C ASN A 73 1.52 -4.34 4.20
N LEU A 74 0.39 -3.62 4.07
CA LEU A 74 0.13 -2.74 2.93
C LEU A 74 1.18 -1.63 2.80
N ALA A 75 1.58 -1.01 3.91
CA ALA A 75 2.64 -0.02 3.91
C ALA A 75 4.00 -0.61 3.47
N ARG A 76 4.28 -1.87 3.80
CA ARG A 76 5.47 -2.59 3.32
C ARG A 76 5.39 -2.84 1.80
N LEU A 77 4.22 -3.17 1.27
CA LEU A 77 4.05 -3.35 -0.17
C LEU A 77 4.29 -2.04 -0.94
N CYS A 78 3.81 -0.91 -0.41
CA CYS A 78 4.10 0.41 -0.98
C CYS A 78 5.61 0.72 -1.00
N GLU A 79 6.30 0.43 0.11
CA GLU A 79 7.75 0.56 0.19
C GLU A 79 8.48 -0.29 -0.86
N VAL A 80 8.10 -1.56 -1.00
CA VAL A 80 8.69 -2.46 -1.99
C VAL A 80 8.43 -1.94 -3.41
N ALA A 81 7.22 -1.46 -3.70
CA ALA A 81 6.85 -0.95 -5.01
C ALA A 81 7.73 0.24 -5.46
N VAL A 82 8.04 1.17 -4.56
CA VAL A 82 8.86 2.35 -4.91
C VAL A 82 10.36 2.08 -4.94
N VAL A 83 10.82 0.96 -4.35
CA VAL A 83 12.25 0.58 -4.30
C VAL A 83 12.63 -0.43 -5.36
N ILE A 84 11.81 -1.48 -5.53
CA ILE A 84 12.10 -2.65 -6.37
C ILE A 84 11.17 -2.69 -7.60
N GLY A 85 9.96 -2.14 -7.47
CA GLY A 85 8.92 -2.26 -8.51
C GLY A 85 8.10 -3.55 -8.39
N PHE A 86 7.08 -3.64 -9.24
CA PHE A 86 6.21 -4.80 -9.45
C PHE A 86 5.92 -4.97 -10.95
#